data_AF-A0A1I5LEF7-F1
#
_entry.id   AF-A0A1I5LEF7-F1
#
_cell.length_a   1.000
_cell.length_b   1.000
_cell.length_c   1.000
_cell.angle_alpha   90.00
_cell.angle_beta   90.00
_cell.angle_gamma   90.00
#
_symmetry.space_group_name_H-M   'P 1'
#
loop_
_entity.id
_entity.type
_entity.pdbx_description
1 polymer ?
#
loop_
_entity_poly.entity_id
_entity_poly.type
_entity_poly.pdbx_seq_one_letter_code
_entity_poly.pdbx_strand_id
1 'polypeptide(L)'
;MNIKDEDFKKVMIKANEHFGVDPAYFGEEGYYFVQMQLIKMGYSLPKPYSDEDYNDAKKIGLDLDDWNDYKRYYKLEEYAAIT
;
A
#
# COMPACT_ATOMS: atom_id res chain seq x y z
N MET A 1 1.38 -17.93 -7.33
CA MET A 1 1.81 -18.50 -6.02
C MET A 1 1.18 -17.61 -4.96
N ASN A 2 0.14 -18.08 -4.26
CA ASN A 2 -0.45 -17.30 -3.16
C ASN A 2 0.56 -17.28 -2.00
N ILE A 3 0.93 -16.09 -1.55
CA ILE A 3 1.64 -15.92 -0.28
C ILE A 3 0.76 -16.52 0.82
N LYS A 4 1.33 -17.39 1.65
CA LYS A 4 0.68 -17.77 2.92
C LYS A 4 0.89 -16.64 3.92
N ASP A 5 -0.04 -16.43 4.85
CA ASP A 5 0.02 -15.36 5.87
C ASP A 5 1.36 -15.28 6.62
N GLU A 6 2.07 -16.41 6.77
CA GLU A 6 3.40 -16.49 7.37
C GLU A 6 4.49 -15.76 6.56
N ASP A 7 4.40 -15.79 5.24
CA ASP A 7 5.34 -15.09 4.35
C ASP A 7 5.01 -13.59 4.28
N PHE A 8 3.73 -13.21 4.41
CA PHE A 8 3.32 -11.82 4.58
C PHE A 8 3.92 -11.22 5.86
N LYS A 9 3.85 -11.94 7.00
CA LYS A 9 4.46 -11.50 8.26
C LYS A 9 5.98 -11.32 8.15
N LYS A 10 6.69 -12.21 7.45
CA LYS A 10 8.14 -12.07 7.23
C LYS A 10 8.49 -10.84 6.41
N VAL A 11 7.65 -10.49 5.43
CA VAL A 11 7.85 -9.27 4.64
C VAL A 11 7.54 -8.05 5.50
N MET A 12 6.46 -8.06 6.29
CA MET A 12 6.17 -6.97 7.24
C MET A 12 7.34 -6.71 8.19
N ILE A 13 8.01 -7.76 8.68
CA ILE A 13 9.23 -7.65 9.49
C ILE A 13 10.38 -7.01 8.68
N LYS A 14 10.63 -7.45 7.45
CA LYS A 14 11.68 -6.85 6.59
C LYS A 14 11.37 -5.41 6.18
N ALA A 15 10.10 -5.07 5.95
CA ALA A 15 9.65 -3.73 5.68
C ALA A 15 9.90 -2.84 6.91
N ASN A 16 9.63 -3.35 8.13
CA ASN A 16 9.99 -2.67 9.36
C ASN A 16 11.51 -2.41 9.45
N GLU A 17 12.34 -3.40 9.12
CA GLU A 17 13.80 -3.27 9.10
C GLU A 17 14.30 -2.26 8.05
N HIS A 18 13.63 -2.15 6.89
CA HIS A 18 14.05 -1.29 5.78
C HIS A 18 13.51 0.15 5.89
N PHE A 19 12.26 0.31 6.32
CA PHE A 19 11.59 1.61 6.44
C PHE A 19 11.72 2.21 7.85
N GLY A 20 12.11 1.40 8.85
CA GLY A 20 12.34 1.84 10.23
C GLY A 20 11.05 2.03 11.04
N VAL A 21 9.94 1.42 10.63
CA VAL A 21 8.63 1.69 11.23
C VAL A 21 7.81 0.42 11.38
N ASP A 22 7.31 0.19 12.60
CA ASP A 22 6.47 -0.96 12.94
C ASP A 22 5.17 -0.94 12.13
N PRO A 23 4.88 -1.95 11.29
CA PRO A 23 3.66 -2.02 10.51
C PRO A 23 2.38 -1.99 11.36
N ALA A 24 2.45 -2.43 12.63
CA ALA A 24 1.35 -2.32 13.59
C ALA A 24 1.09 -0.87 14.07
N TYR A 25 2.03 0.06 13.82
CA TYR A 25 1.92 1.48 14.16
C TYR A 25 1.10 2.29 13.14
N PHE A 26 0.84 1.76 11.94
CA PHE A 26 0.29 2.53 10.82
C PHE A 26 -1.20 2.33 10.51
N GLY A 27 -1.92 1.50 11.28
CA GLY A 27 -3.32 1.18 10.94
C GLY A 27 -3.48 0.58 9.53
N GLU A 28 -4.63 0.78 8.90
CA GLU A 28 -4.92 0.23 7.56
C GLU A 28 -3.99 0.80 6.46
N GLU A 29 -3.49 2.03 6.61
CA GLU A 29 -2.66 2.68 5.59
C GLU A 29 -1.30 1.99 5.41
N GLY A 30 -0.63 1.64 6.51
CA GLY A 30 0.64 0.93 6.44
C GLY A 30 0.49 -0.49 5.90
N TYR A 31 -0.66 -1.12 6.14
CA TYR A 31 -0.98 -2.41 5.55
C TYR A 31 -1.06 -2.32 4.02
N TYR A 32 -1.77 -1.33 3.47
CA TYR A 32 -1.87 -1.12 2.02
C TYR A 32 -0.54 -0.72 1.39
N PHE A 33 0.25 0.12 2.07
CA PHE A 33 1.59 0.46 1.61
C PHE A 33 2.46 -0.79 1.40
N VAL A 34 2.55 -1.68 2.40
CA VAL A 34 3.37 -2.89 2.29
C VAL A 34 2.82 -3.85 1.24
N GLN A 35 1.49 -3.98 1.15
CA GLN A 35 0.83 -4.78 0.13
C GLN A 35 1.22 -4.33 -1.29
N MET A 36 1.27 -3.02 -1.54
CA MET A 36 1.71 -2.46 -2.82
C MET A 36 3.19 -2.73 -3.11
N GLN A 37 4.08 -2.59 -2.12
CA GLN A 37 5.51 -2.90 -2.30
C GLN A 37 5.72 -4.38 -2.66
N LEU A 38 4.95 -5.29 -2.03
CA LEU A 38 4.98 -6.70 -2.34
C LEU A 38 4.54 -7.02 -3.76
N ILE A 39 3.46 -6.38 -4.22
CA ILE A 39 2.98 -6.52 -5.60
C ILE A 39 4.08 -6.08 -6.58
N LYS A 40 4.78 -4.96 -6.31
CA LYS A 40 5.92 -4.49 -7.10
C LYS A 40 7.08 -5.48 -7.14
N MET A 41 7.29 -6.24 -6.07
CA MET A 41 8.31 -7.31 -6.00
C MET A 41 7.89 -8.61 -6.70
N GLY A 42 6.71 -8.65 -7.34
CA GLY A 42 6.23 -9.79 -8.12
C GLY A 42 5.38 -10.79 -7.33
N TYR A 43 4.96 -10.43 -6.12
CA TYR A 43 4.08 -11.29 -5.33
C TYR A 43 2.61 -11.14 -5.75
N SER A 44 1.90 -12.27 -5.78
CA SER A 44 0.50 -12.34 -6.15
C SER A 44 -0.40 -12.06 -4.93
N LEU A 45 -0.62 -10.77 -4.64
CA LEU A 45 -1.54 -10.29 -3.60
C LEU A 45 -2.70 -9.52 -4.26
N PRO A 46 -3.87 -9.45 -3.60
CA PRO A 46 -4.92 -8.55 -4.06
C PRO A 46 -4.42 -7.10 -3.99
N LYS A 47 -4.80 -6.29 -4.96
CA LYS A 47 -4.54 -4.84 -4.94
C LYS A 47 -5.42 -4.18 -3.87
N PRO A 48 -4.95 -3.12 -3.18
CA PRO A 48 -5.72 -2.42 -2.15
C PRO A 48 -6.73 -1.41 -2.73
N TYR A 49 -7.16 -1.63 -3.97
CA TYR A 49 -8.08 -0.79 -4.73
C TYR A 49 -8.80 -1.64 -5.77
N SER A 50 -9.96 -1.16 -6.23
CA SER A 50 -10.76 -1.84 -7.25
C SER A 50 -10.26 -1.54 -8.67
N ASP A 51 -10.68 -2.36 -9.65
CA ASP A 51 -10.42 -2.07 -11.07
C ASP A 51 -11.11 -0.78 -11.53
N GLU A 52 -12.27 -0.43 -10.94
CA GLU A 52 -12.97 0.83 -11.20
C GLU A 52 -12.14 2.02 -10.74
N ASP A 53 -11.65 1.98 -9.50
CA ASP A 53 -10.78 3.02 -8.94
C ASP A 53 -9.51 3.21 -9.76
N TYR A 54 -8.90 2.10 -10.21
CA TYR A 54 -7.72 2.15 -11.06
C TYR A 54 -7.99 2.87 -12.39
N ASN A 55 -9.14 2.59 -13.01
CA ASN A 55 -9.53 3.24 -14.26
C ASN A 55 -9.87 4.71 -14.06
N ASP A 56 -10.51 5.07 -12.94
CA ASP A 56 -10.85 6.45 -12.63
C ASP A 56 -9.62 7.29 -12.27
N ALA A 57 -8.70 6.74 -11.48
CA ALA A 57 -7.41 7.35 -11.20
C ALA A 57 -6.63 7.63 -12.49
N LYS A 58 -6.62 6.69 -13.45
CA LYS A 58 -5.97 6.88 -14.74
C LYS A 58 -6.55 8.03 -15.56
N LYS A 59 -7.87 8.24 -15.52
CA LYS A 59 -8.52 9.35 -16.25
C LYS A 59 -8.05 10.73 -15.76
N ILE A 60 -7.64 10.83 -14.49
CA ILE A 60 -7.11 12.07 -13.89
C ILE A 60 -5.57 12.10 -13.83
N GLY A 61 -4.90 11.15 -14.49
CA GLY A 61 -3.44 11.12 -14.61
C GLY A 61 -2.70 10.57 -13.38
N LEU A 62 -3.37 9.76 -12.55
CA LEU A 62 -2.78 9.08 -11.40
C LEU A 62 -2.58 7.59 -11.68
N ASP A 63 -1.54 6.99 -11.07
CA ASP A 63 -1.27 5.56 -11.08
C ASP A 63 -1.41 4.97 -9.67
N LEU A 64 -2.47 4.19 -9.40
CA LEU A 64 -2.67 3.58 -8.08
C LEU A 64 -1.64 2.50 -7.74
N ASP A 65 -0.74 2.11 -8.66
CA ASP A 65 0.44 1.32 -8.31
C ASP A 65 1.53 2.20 -7.64
N ASP A 66 1.47 3.53 -7.73
CA ASP A 66 2.29 4.46 -6.96
C ASP A 66 1.63 4.87 -5.64
N TRP A 67 2.41 4.88 -4.54
CA TRP A 67 1.86 5.16 -3.21
C TRP A 67 1.43 6.63 -3.03
N ASN A 68 2.13 7.58 -3.66
CA ASN A 68 1.76 8.99 -3.53
C ASN A 68 0.48 9.28 -4.32
N ASP A 69 0.34 8.69 -5.50
CA ASP A 69 -0.88 8.79 -6.30
C ASP A 69 -2.06 8.09 -5.61
N TYR A 70 -1.82 6.92 -4.99
CA TYR A 70 -2.81 6.24 -4.14
C TYR A 70 -3.30 7.14 -3.00
N LYS A 71 -2.37 7.71 -2.22
CA LYS A 71 -2.71 8.64 -1.13
C LYS A 71 -3.48 9.85 -1.64
N ARG A 72 -3.11 10.39 -2.80
CA ARG A 72 -3.78 11.54 -3.42
C ARG A 72 -5.19 11.21 -3.88
N TYR A 73 -5.40 10.03 -4.46
CA TYR A 73 -6.71 9.57 -4.90
C TYR A 73 -7.68 9.37 -3.71
N TYR A 74 -7.22 8.72 -2.64
CA TYR A 74 -8.01 8.47 -1.43
C TYR A 74 -7.95 9.60 -0.39
N LYS A 75 -7.23 10.68 -0.67
CA LYS A 75 -7.07 11.87 0.20
C LYS A 75 -6.53 11.55 1.61
N LEU A 76 -5.57 10.64 1.69
CA LEU A 76 -5.02 10.18 2.97
C LEU A 76 -4.11 11.24 3.65
N GLU A 77 -3.57 12.21 2.90
CA GLU A 77 -2.67 13.23 3.46
C GLU A 77 -3.38 14.40 4.17
N GLU A 78 -4.70 14.59 4.02
CA GLU A 78 -5.43 15.69 4.67
C GLU A 78 -5.56 15.54 6.19
N TYR A 79 -5.29 14.36 6.75
CA TYR A 79 -5.41 14.08 8.18
C TYR A 79 -4.11 14.24 8.99
N ALA A 80 -2.96 14.46 8.34
CA ALA A 80 -1.67 14.61 9.02
C ALA A 80 -1.30 16.06 9.39
N ALA A 81 -2.04 17.06 8.90
CA ALA A 81 -1.70 18.48 9.03
C ALA A 81 -2.43 19.24 10.17
N ILE A 82 -3.12 18.53 11.07
CA ILE A 82 -3.78 19.14 12.24
C ILE A 82 -3.29 18.49 13.53
N THR A 83 -2.10 18.89 13.98
CA THR A 83 -1.67 18.85 15.39
C THR A 83 -0.73 20.01 15.68
#